data_AF-A0AAD5XB71-F1
#
_entry.id   AF-A0AAD5XB71-F1
#
_cell.length_a   1.000
_cell.length_b   1.000
_cell.length_c   1.000
_cell.angle_alpha   90.00
_cell.angle_beta   90.00
_cell.angle_gamma   90.00
#
_symmetry.space_group_name_H-M   'P 1'
#
loop_
_entity.id
_entity.type
_entity.pdbx_description
1 polymer ?
#
loop_
_entity_poly.entity_id
_entity_poly.type
_entity_poly.pdbx_seq_one_letter_code
_entity_poly.pdbx_strand_id
1 'polypeptide(L)'
;MLSNVSLAAERYFLLQPQARRQYLIAIYAGFFGIAIVMTVDFLIWPGSDGIHPSSSTGIILWMVLASIDFVCSTLLTTYFYVKTYQFTSHQLTNNPRVVAAFASDDELHRTTTFNPAYLHNICADVDKKVYIQCATLSASLIFCYFPFWVVNIITVSNGGVFPDDPNGISWSIALVLLSVDAIFTPVLVMYFKPEIRAKFLIANK
;
A
#
# COMPACT_ATOMS: atom_id res chain seq x y z
N MET A 1 0.78 -4.54 6.88
CA MET A 1 -0.20 -4.18 5.82
C MET A 1 -1.19 -3.08 6.20
N LEU A 2 -1.73 -3.05 7.43
CA LEU A 2 -2.67 -2.00 7.85
C LEU A 2 -2.21 -0.57 7.53
N SER A 3 -0.93 -0.24 7.77
CA SER A 3 -0.36 1.08 7.42
C SER A 3 -0.58 1.45 5.94
N ASN A 4 -0.41 0.50 5.04
CA ASN A 4 -0.54 0.70 3.59
C ASN A 4 -2.01 0.87 3.18
N VAL A 5 -2.93 0.10 3.78
CA VAL A 5 -4.37 0.29 3.60
C VAL A 5 -4.80 1.65 4.13
N SER A 6 -4.32 2.06 5.31
CA SER A 6 -4.59 3.36 5.92
C SER A 6 -4.09 4.51 5.05
N LEU A 7 -2.88 4.39 4.49
CA LEU A 7 -2.32 5.40 3.59
C LEU A 7 -3.15 5.53 2.30
N ALA A 8 -3.56 4.41 1.70
CA ALA A 8 -4.39 4.40 0.49
C ALA A 8 -5.80 4.98 0.78
N ALA A 9 -6.40 4.57 1.90
CA ALA A 9 -7.69 5.10 2.36
C ALA A 9 -7.62 6.59 2.68
N GLU A 10 -6.55 7.06 3.33
CA GLU A 10 -6.34 8.48 3.61
C GLU A 10 -6.32 9.31 2.32
N ARG A 11 -5.57 8.86 1.30
CA ARG A 11 -5.51 9.53 -0.01
C ARG A 11 -6.88 9.59 -0.68
N TYR A 12 -7.63 8.49 -0.64
CA TYR A 12 -8.98 8.45 -1.19
C TYR A 12 -9.93 9.39 -0.45
N PHE A 13 -9.93 9.38 0.88
CA PHE A 13 -10.83 10.19 1.68
C PHE A 13 -10.46 11.67 1.76
N LEU A 14 -9.22 12.06 1.45
CA LEU A 14 -8.86 13.45 1.20
C LEU A 14 -9.66 14.03 0.02
N LEU A 15 -9.97 13.18 -0.97
CA LEU A 15 -10.75 13.56 -2.16
C LEU A 15 -12.27 13.44 -1.93
N GLN A 16 -12.71 12.55 -1.02
CA GLN A 16 -14.13 12.31 -0.73
C GLN A 16 -14.44 12.34 0.78
N PRO A 17 -14.56 13.52 1.40
CA PRO A 17 -14.60 13.67 2.86
C PRO A 17 -15.89 13.15 3.51
N GLN A 18 -17.00 13.07 2.78
CA GLN A 18 -18.35 12.80 3.32
C GLN A 18 -18.49 11.40 3.98
N ALA A 19 -17.73 10.41 3.51
CA ALA A 19 -17.83 9.04 4.02
C ALA A 19 -16.65 8.62 4.94
N ARG A 20 -15.66 9.51 5.15
CA ARG A 20 -14.34 9.16 5.72
C ARG A 20 -14.38 8.39 7.04
N ARG A 21 -15.20 8.83 7.99
CA ARG A 21 -15.10 8.34 9.38
C ARG A 21 -15.60 6.91 9.54
N GLN A 22 -16.76 6.57 8.96
CA GLN A 22 -17.38 5.26 9.15
C GLN A 22 -16.58 4.14 8.49
N TYR A 23 -16.10 4.37 7.25
CA TYR A 23 -15.29 3.39 6.55
C TYR A 23 -13.93 3.15 7.21
N LEU A 24 -13.25 4.20 7.69
CA LEU A 24 -12.00 4.03 8.42
C LEU A 24 -12.22 3.23 9.71
N ILE A 25 -13.28 3.52 10.47
CA ILE A 25 -13.63 2.74 11.67
C ILE A 25 -13.86 1.28 11.31
N ALA A 26 -14.62 0.97 10.25
CA ALA A 26 -14.88 -0.39 9.83
C ALA A 26 -13.60 -1.15 9.45
N ILE A 27 -12.69 -0.50 8.70
CA ILE A 27 -11.38 -1.05 8.35
C ILE A 27 -10.58 -1.36 9.61
N TYR A 28 -10.38 -0.37 10.48
CA TYR A 28 -9.61 -0.56 11.72
C TYR A 28 -10.21 -1.62 12.63
N ALA A 29 -11.54 -1.66 12.77
CA ALA A 29 -12.23 -2.67 13.56
C ALA A 29 -12.03 -4.08 12.98
N GLY A 30 -12.08 -4.24 11.65
CA GLY A 30 -11.82 -5.52 10.99
C GLY A 30 -10.39 -6.03 11.23
N PHE A 31 -9.39 -5.19 10.98
CA PHE A 31 -7.98 -5.54 11.21
C PHE A 31 -7.67 -5.80 12.68
N PHE A 32 -8.26 -5.01 13.59
CA PHE A 32 -8.11 -5.21 15.02
C PHE A 32 -8.75 -6.53 15.48
N GLY A 33 -9.90 -6.90 14.91
CA GLY A 33 -10.53 -8.20 15.14
C GLY A 33 -9.62 -9.37 14.74
N ILE A 34 -9.02 -9.32 13.54
CA ILE A 34 -8.04 -10.33 13.10
C ILE A 34 -6.86 -10.41 14.08
N ALA A 35 -6.30 -9.27 14.47
CA ALA A 35 -5.19 -9.22 15.43
C ALA A 35 -5.55 -9.83 16.79
N ILE A 36 -6.76 -9.59 17.30
CA ILE A 36 -7.25 -10.23 18.54
C ILE A 36 -7.29 -11.74 18.36
N VAL A 37 -7.90 -12.25 17.28
CA VAL A 37 -8.01 -13.70 17.07
C VAL A 37 -6.63 -14.35 16.97
N MET A 38 -5.70 -13.75 16.22
CA MET A 38 -4.32 -14.25 16.14
C MET A 38 -3.62 -14.20 17.51
N THR A 39 -3.84 -13.16 18.32
CA THR A 39 -3.25 -13.07 19.66
C THR A 39 -3.81 -14.16 20.58
N VAL A 40 -5.12 -14.40 20.56
CA VAL A 40 -5.76 -15.46 21.34
C VAL A 40 -5.27 -16.84 20.90
N ASP A 41 -5.14 -17.07 19.61
CA ASP A 41 -4.58 -18.29 19.03
C ASP A 41 -3.17 -18.59 19.58
N PHE A 42 -2.29 -17.57 19.61
CA PHE A 42 -0.96 -17.66 20.23
C PHE A 42 -0.98 -17.90 21.74
N LEU A 43 -1.94 -17.32 22.47
CA LEU A 43 -2.06 -17.53 23.92
C LEU A 43 -2.48 -18.96 24.24
N ILE A 44 -3.32 -19.57 23.41
CA ILE A 44 -3.77 -20.97 23.58
C ILE A 44 -2.67 -21.95 23.17
N TRP A 45 -1.97 -21.67 22.06
CA TRP A 45 -0.94 -22.54 21.49
C TRP A 45 0.38 -21.79 21.30
N PRO A 46 1.13 -21.49 22.38
CA PRO A 46 2.37 -20.73 22.27
C PRO A 46 3.38 -21.47 21.39
N GLY A 47 3.91 -20.76 20.38
CA GLY A 47 4.99 -21.22 19.52
C GLY A 47 6.35 -21.14 20.20
N SER A 48 7.27 -22.02 19.82
CA SER A 48 8.66 -21.98 20.29
C SER A 48 9.51 -20.90 19.60
N ASP A 49 9.11 -20.48 18.41
CA ASP A 49 9.78 -19.49 17.58
C ASP A 49 9.21 -18.07 17.75
N GLY A 50 8.01 -17.95 18.35
CA GLY A 50 7.27 -16.71 18.48
C GLY A 50 6.63 -16.20 17.18
N ILE A 51 6.61 -17.02 16.12
CA ILE A 51 6.15 -16.61 14.77
C ILE A 51 4.86 -17.31 14.37
N HIS A 52 4.66 -18.57 14.78
CA HIS A 52 3.40 -19.28 14.61
C HIS A 52 3.07 -20.13 15.84
N PRO A 53 1.79 -20.47 16.07
CA PRO A 53 1.42 -21.40 17.14
C PRO A 53 2.08 -22.78 16.96
N SER A 54 2.20 -23.54 18.06
CA SER A 54 2.86 -24.86 18.05
C SER A 54 1.95 -26.02 17.64
N SER A 55 0.63 -25.87 17.75
CA SER A 55 -0.33 -26.92 17.38
C SER A 55 -0.65 -26.89 15.88
N SER A 56 -0.85 -28.06 15.25
CA SER A 56 -1.22 -28.13 13.84
C SER A 56 -2.53 -27.40 13.53
N THR A 57 -3.50 -27.46 14.45
CA THR A 57 -4.77 -26.72 14.33
C THR A 57 -4.54 -25.20 14.39
N GLY A 58 -3.73 -24.73 15.33
CA GLY A 58 -3.35 -23.32 15.42
C GLY A 58 -2.65 -22.85 14.15
N ILE A 59 -1.70 -23.62 13.62
CA ILE A 59 -0.97 -23.27 12.39
C ILE A 59 -1.93 -23.08 11.22
N ILE A 60 -2.90 -23.98 11.05
CA ILE A 60 -3.91 -23.87 9.99
C ILE A 60 -4.77 -22.62 10.20
N LEU A 61 -5.23 -22.37 11.43
CA LEU A 61 -6.04 -21.20 11.74
C LEU A 61 -5.27 -19.89 11.48
N TRP A 62 -4.04 -19.80 11.97
CA TRP A 62 -3.12 -18.69 11.75
C TRP A 62 -2.92 -18.43 10.26
N MET A 63 -2.67 -19.48 9.47
CA MET A 63 -2.50 -19.38 8.01
C MET A 63 -3.73 -18.84 7.31
N VAL A 64 -4.92 -19.33 7.67
CA VAL A 64 -6.18 -18.86 7.08
C VAL A 64 -6.39 -17.38 7.42
N LEU A 65 -6.21 -16.99 8.68
CA LEU A 65 -6.39 -15.60 9.12
C LEU A 65 -5.40 -14.65 8.46
N ALA A 66 -4.13 -15.04 8.43
CA ALA A 66 -3.11 -14.25 7.78
C ALA A 66 -3.38 -14.17 6.26
N SER A 67 -3.87 -15.24 5.61
CA SER A 67 -4.19 -15.23 4.18
C SER A 67 -5.34 -14.28 3.87
N ILE A 68 -6.36 -14.29 4.73
CA ILE A 68 -7.48 -13.34 4.67
C ILE A 68 -6.95 -11.91 4.83
N ASP A 69 -6.11 -11.66 5.83
CA ASP A 69 -5.48 -10.34 6.05
C ASP A 69 -4.73 -9.84 4.81
N PHE A 70 -3.92 -10.70 4.21
CA PHE A 70 -3.13 -10.37 3.04
C PHE A 70 -3.99 -10.08 1.81
N VAL A 71 -4.93 -10.97 1.50
CA VAL A 71 -5.82 -10.82 0.34
C VAL A 71 -6.71 -9.60 0.52
N CYS A 72 -7.36 -9.45 1.68
CA CYS A 72 -8.21 -8.30 1.96
C CYS A 72 -7.42 -6.98 1.93
N SER A 73 -6.23 -6.93 2.53
CA SER A 73 -5.36 -5.75 2.49
C SER A 73 -4.96 -5.38 1.07
N THR A 74 -4.55 -6.36 0.27
CA THR A 74 -4.10 -6.15 -1.11
C THR A 74 -5.25 -5.65 -1.98
N LEU A 75 -6.43 -6.27 -1.85
CA LEU A 75 -7.63 -5.88 -2.59
C LEU A 75 -8.12 -4.49 -2.18
N LEU A 76 -8.16 -4.19 -0.87
CA LEU A 76 -8.55 -2.87 -0.37
C LEU A 76 -7.58 -1.78 -0.83
N THR A 77 -6.28 -2.04 -0.74
CA THR A 77 -5.25 -1.09 -1.17
C THR A 77 -5.36 -0.81 -2.67
N THR A 78 -5.45 -1.87 -3.48
CA THR A 78 -5.66 -1.76 -4.94
C THR A 78 -6.95 -1.00 -5.24
N TYR A 79 -8.05 -1.34 -4.57
CA TYR A 79 -9.34 -0.66 -4.73
C TYR A 79 -9.24 0.84 -4.44
N PHE A 80 -8.62 1.23 -3.31
CA PHE A 80 -8.46 2.64 -2.96
C PHE A 80 -7.58 3.40 -3.95
N TYR A 81 -6.49 2.79 -4.43
CA TYR A 81 -5.65 3.42 -5.44
C TYR A 81 -6.37 3.57 -6.78
N VAL A 82 -7.10 2.54 -7.23
CA VAL A 82 -7.92 2.62 -8.46
C VAL A 82 -8.98 3.69 -8.32
N LYS A 83 -9.68 3.77 -7.19
CA LYS A 83 -10.70 4.81 -6.96
C LYS A 83 -10.11 6.21 -6.86
N THR A 84 -8.97 6.36 -6.21
CA THR A 84 -8.22 7.62 -6.15
C THR A 84 -7.82 8.07 -7.55
N TYR A 85 -7.30 7.15 -8.38
CA TYR A 85 -6.96 7.42 -9.76
C TYR A 85 -8.19 7.84 -10.59
N GLN A 86 -9.27 7.05 -10.56
CA GLN A 86 -10.52 7.35 -11.28
C GLN A 86 -11.07 8.74 -10.90
N PHE A 87 -11.08 9.05 -9.60
CA PHE A 87 -11.56 10.36 -9.13
C PHE A 87 -10.66 11.49 -9.58
N THR A 88 -9.34 11.33 -9.44
CA THR A 88 -8.36 12.35 -9.85
C THR A 88 -8.41 12.60 -11.34
N SER A 89 -8.48 11.54 -12.14
CA SER A 89 -8.63 11.59 -13.60
C SER A 89 -9.90 12.35 -14.00
N HIS A 90 -11.03 12.02 -13.38
CA HIS A 90 -12.31 12.70 -13.62
C HIS A 90 -12.27 14.19 -13.25
N GLN A 91 -11.62 14.55 -12.12
CA GLN A 91 -11.43 15.94 -11.72
C GLN A 91 -10.54 16.71 -12.71
N LEU A 92 -9.47 16.08 -13.22
CA LEU A 92 -8.60 16.68 -14.23
C LEU A 92 -9.33 16.94 -15.56
N THR A 93 -10.18 16.01 -16.00
CA THR A 93 -10.97 16.18 -17.23
C THR A 93 -12.03 17.27 -17.08
N ASN A 94 -12.69 17.35 -15.93
CA ASN A 94 -13.84 18.26 -15.75
C ASN A 94 -13.48 19.66 -15.23
N ASN A 95 -12.29 19.84 -14.65
CA ASN A 95 -11.92 21.09 -14.00
C ASN A 95 -10.58 21.63 -14.53
N PRO A 96 -10.59 22.40 -15.64
CA PRO A 96 -9.37 22.93 -16.25
C PRO A 96 -8.57 23.87 -15.34
N ARG A 97 -9.18 24.40 -14.27
CA ARG A 97 -8.48 25.20 -13.26
C ARG A 97 -7.51 24.38 -12.41
N VAL A 98 -7.83 23.10 -12.17
CA VAL A 98 -6.94 22.18 -11.44
C VAL A 98 -5.69 21.92 -12.26
N VAL A 99 -5.84 21.77 -13.57
CA VAL A 99 -4.73 21.58 -14.53
C VAL A 99 -3.81 22.80 -14.54
N ALA A 100 -4.38 24.01 -14.52
CA ALA A 100 -3.62 25.25 -14.44
C ALA A 100 -2.80 25.38 -13.13
N ALA A 101 -3.25 24.78 -12.03
CA ALA A 101 -2.50 24.74 -10.77
C ALA A 101 -1.34 23.72 -10.77
N PHE A 102 -1.37 22.74 -11.67
CA PHE A 102 -0.29 21.76 -11.87
C PHE A 102 0.71 22.17 -12.96
N ALA A 103 0.36 23.15 -13.81
CA ALA A 103 1.31 23.79 -14.70
C ALA A 103 2.30 24.61 -13.86
N SER A 104 3.60 24.53 -14.18
CA SER A 104 4.60 25.36 -13.53
C SER A 104 4.33 26.85 -13.79
N ASP A 105 4.68 27.75 -12.85
CA ASP A 105 4.51 29.22 -13.04
C ASP A 105 5.16 29.71 -14.35
N ASP A 106 6.26 29.07 -14.78
CA ASP A 106 6.95 29.31 -16.05
C ASP A 106 6.15 28.85 -17.30
N GLU A 107 5.38 27.76 -17.20
CA GLU A 107 4.47 27.29 -18.25
C GLU A 107 3.19 28.10 -18.32
N LEU A 108 2.70 28.59 -17.17
CA LEU A 108 1.49 29.41 -17.06
C LEU A 108 1.66 30.78 -17.71
N HIS A 109 2.86 31.37 -17.64
CA HIS A 109 3.17 32.62 -18.35
C HIS A 109 3.34 32.46 -19.86
N ARG A 110 3.80 31.30 -20.34
CA ARG A 110 3.88 30.98 -21.78
C ARG A 110 2.54 30.64 -22.43
N THR A 111 1.52 30.30 -21.64
CA THR A 111 0.18 29.87 -22.10
C THR A 111 -0.85 31.01 -22.15
N THR A 112 -0.41 32.25 -22.31
CA THR A 112 -1.30 33.41 -22.55
C THR A 112 -2.14 33.26 -23.84
N THR A 113 -1.77 32.36 -24.74
CA THR A 113 -2.65 31.80 -25.79
C THR A 113 -3.16 30.44 -25.35
N PHE A 114 -4.40 30.42 -24.84
CA PHE A 114 -5.13 29.26 -24.37
C PHE A 114 -5.40 28.25 -25.50
N ASN A 115 -4.42 27.43 -25.87
CA ASN A 115 -4.61 26.38 -26.86
C ASN A 115 -5.22 25.13 -26.19
N PRO A 116 -6.47 24.75 -26.49
CA PRO A 116 -7.13 23.60 -25.86
C PRO A 116 -6.40 22.28 -26.11
N ALA A 117 -5.68 22.15 -27.23
CA ALA A 117 -4.88 20.96 -27.53
C ALA A 117 -3.69 20.79 -26.56
N TYR A 118 -3.10 21.89 -26.11
CA TYR A 118 -1.99 21.84 -25.15
C TYR A 118 -2.46 21.45 -23.75
N LEU A 119 -3.62 21.97 -23.32
CA LEU A 119 -4.23 21.59 -22.04
C LEU A 119 -4.54 20.09 -21.98
N HIS A 120 -5.05 19.52 -23.08
CA HIS A 120 -5.32 18.08 -23.19
C HIS A 120 -4.04 17.23 -22.99
N ASN A 121 -2.91 17.66 -23.57
CA ASN A 121 -1.63 16.96 -23.42
C ASN A 121 -1.12 17.02 -21.97
N ILE A 122 -1.23 18.17 -21.30
CA ILE A 122 -0.87 18.30 -19.88
C ILE A 122 -1.73 17.38 -19.01
N CYS A 123 -3.05 17.35 -19.24
CA CYS A 123 -3.96 16.45 -18.51
C CYS A 123 -3.53 14.99 -18.66
N ALA A 124 -3.23 14.55 -19.89
CA ALA A 124 -2.78 13.19 -20.17
C ALA A 124 -1.45 12.86 -19.46
N ASP A 125 -0.51 13.80 -19.43
CA ASP A 125 0.78 13.62 -18.75
C ASP A 125 0.63 13.54 -17.23
N VAL A 126 -0.22 14.38 -16.63
CA VAL A 126 -0.51 14.34 -15.19
C VAL A 126 -1.23 13.04 -14.84
N ASP A 127 -2.23 12.63 -15.62
CA ASP A 127 -2.97 11.39 -15.41
C ASP A 127 -2.05 10.16 -15.47
N LYS A 128 -1.18 10.10 -16.48
CA LYS A 128 -0.16 9.06 -16.61
C LYS A 128 0.79 9.04 -15.43
N LYS A 129 1.22 10.20 -14.93
CA LYS A 129 2.06 10.28 -13.72
C LYS A 129 1.31 9.67 -12.55
N VAL A 130 0.10 10.14 -12.21
CA VAL A 130 -0.70 9.63 -11.08
C VAL A 130 -0.91 8.12 -11.17
N TYR A 131 -1.22 7.60 -12.37
CA TYR A 131 -1.36 6.16 -12.61
C TYR A 131 -0.08 5.40 -12.26
N ILE A 132 1.07 5.83 -12.80
CA ILE A 132 2.36 5.19 -12.53
C ILE A 132 2.65 5.19 -11.02
N GLN A 133 2.39 6.29 -10.31
CA GLN A 133 2.61 6.35 -8.86
C GLN A 133 1.75 5.32 -8.09
N CYS A 134 0.46 5.22 -8.43
CA CYS A 134 -0.46 4.26 -7.81
C CYS A 134 -0.07 2.81 -8.13
N ALA A 135 0.32 2.55 -9.38
CA ALA A 135 0.78 1.24 -9.83
C ALA A 135 2.09 0.84 -9.13
N THR A 136 3.08 1.74 -9.05
CA THR A 136 4.35 1.48 -8.35
C THR A 136 4.13 1.19 -6.87
N LEU A 137 3.27 1.96 -6.19
CA LEU A 137 2.93 1.72 -4.78
C LEU A 137 2.24 0.37 -4.56
N SER A 138 1.33 -0.02 -5.46
CA SER A 138 0.64 -1.30 -5.34
C SER A 138 1.58 -2.48 -5.65
N ALA A 139 2.41 -2.32 -6.68
CA ALA A 139 3.39 -3.33 -7.09
C ALA A 139 4.48 -3.53 -6.03
N SER A 140 4.95 -2.48 -5.35
CA SER A 140 5.94 -2.61 -4.28
C SER A 140 5.42 -3.46 -3.12
N LEU A 141 4.13 -3.36 -2.79
CA LEU A 141 3.52 -4.18 -1.76
C LEU A 141 3.45 -5.65 -2.17
N ILE A 142 3.04 -5.94 -3.40
CA ILE A 142 3.05 -7.32 -3.88
C ILE A 142 4.49 -7.85 -3.85
N PHE A 143 5.46 -7.08 -4.34
CA PHE A 143 6.86 -7.48 -4.36
C PHE A 143 7.45 -7.76 -2.96
N CYS A 144 7.14 -6.92 -1.96
CA CYS A 144 7.69 -7.08 -0.62
C CYS A 144 7.01 -8.20 0.19
N TYR A 145 5.69 -8.36 0.05
CA TYR A 145 4.90 -9.26 0.90
C TYR A 145 4.64 -10.63 0.26
N PHE A 146 4.58 -10.73 -1.07
CA PHE A 146 4.26 -11.99 -1.76
C PHE A 146 5.30 -13.09 -1.53
N PRO A 147 6.63 -12.83 -1.59
CA PRO A 147 7.63 -13.87 -1.33
C PRO A 147 7.52 -14.46 0.07
N PHE A 148 7.29 -13.61 1.08
CA PHE A 148 7.03 -14.07 2.45
C PHE A 148 5.79 -14.96 2.53
N TRP A 149 4.72 -14.58 1.83
CA TRP A 149 3.51 -15.38 1.75
C TRP A 149 3.71 -16.74 1.12
N VAL A 150 4.40 -16.78 -0.03
CA VAL A 150 4.72 -18.03 -0.72
C VAL A 150 5.55 -18.95 0.19
N VAL A 151 6.55 -18.40 0.87
CA VAL A 151 7.39 -19.19 1.78
C VAL A 151 6.58 -19.77 2.93
N ASN A 152 5.69 -18.99 3.55
CA ASN A 152 4.82 -19.49 4.62
C ASN A 152 3.87 -20.59 4.14
N ILE A 153 3.24 -20.43 2.98
CA ILE A 153 2.35 -21.44 2.40
C ILE A 153 3.11 -22.75 2.16
N ILE A 154 4.29 -22.68 1.55
CA ILE A 154 5.11 -23.86 1.26
C ILE A 154 5.53 -24.53 2.58
N THR A 155 6.02 -23.76 3.55
CA THR A 155 6.45 -24.29 4.86
C THR A 155 5.32 -25.05 5.55
N VAL A 156 4.13 -24.47 5.61
CA VAL A 156 2.98 -25.10 6.27
C VAL A 156 2.47 -26.31 5.49
N SER A 157 2.42 -26.24 4.16
CA SER A 157 1.99 -27.38 3.32
C SER A 157 2.90 -28.61 3.48
N ASN A 158 4.14 -28.42 3.89
CA ASN A 158 5.14 -29.46 4.13
C ASN A 158 5.33 -29.78 5.62
N GLY A 159 4.32 -29.49 6.45
CA GLY A 159 4.33 -29.86 7.88
C GLY A 159 5.29 -29.04 8.75
N GLY A 160 5.56 -27.79 8.36
CA GLY A 160 6.46 -26.90 9.09
C GLY A 160 7.92 -26.96 8.65
N VAL A 161 8.24 -27.72 7.60
CA VAL A 161 9.58 -27.84 7.04
C VAL A 161 9.59 -27.27 5.64
N PHE A 162 10.47 -26.33 5.34
CA PHE A 162 10.64 -25.88 3.96
C PHE A 162 11.43 -26.94 3.17
N PRO A 163 10.86 -27.51 2.09
CA PRO A 163 11.56 -28.49 1.29
C PRO A 163 12.79 -27.84 0.64
N ASP A 164 13.94 -28.51 0.73
CA ASP A 164 15.20 -28.12 0.09
C ASP A 164 15.83 -26.78 0.56
N ASP A 165 15.45 -26.25 1.73
CA ASP A 165 16.11 -25.09 2.34
C ASP A 165 16.69 -25.39 3.74
N PRO A 166 17.72 -26.26 3.83
CA PRO A 166 18.31 -26.65 5.11
C PRO A 166 18.95 -25.47 5.86
N ASN A 167 19.25 -24.38 5.15
CA ASN A 167 19.90 -23.19 5.70
C ASN A 167 18.92 -22.03 6.00
N GLY A 168 17.62 -22.17 5.68
CA GLY A 168 16.64 -21.10 5.86
C GLY A 168 16.91 -19.85 5.02
N ILE A 169 17.56 -20.00 3.86
CA ILE A 169 17.90 -18.89 2.95
C ILE A 169 16.64 -18.25 2.39
N SER A 170 15.65 -19.05 1.98
CA SER A 170 14.38 -18.56 1.42
C SER A 170 13.60 -17.76 2.45
N TRP A 171 13.58 -18.25 3.70
CA TRP A 171 12.99 -17.54 4.83
C TRP A 171 13.69 -16.20 5.09
N SER A 172 15.02 -16.19 5.09
CA SER A 172 15.82 -14.98 5.28
C SER A 172 15.59 -13.95 4.18
N ILE A 173 15.54 -14.37 2.91
CA ILE A 173 15.24 -13.48 1.77
C ILE A 173 13.84 -12.90 1.90
N ALA A 174 12.85 -13.72 2.25
CA ALA A 174 11.48 -13.26 2.47
C ALA A 174 11.39 -12.21 3.58
N LEU A 175 12.08 -12.41 4.70
CA LEU A 175 12.14 -11.43 5.79
C LEU A 175 12.84 -10.14 5.38
N VAL A 176 13.93 -10.23 4.62
CA VAL A 176 14.62 -9.06 4.07
C VAL A 176 13.66 -8.27 3.18
N LEU A 177 13.00 -8.92 2.22
CA LEU A 177 12.02 -8.26 1.34
C LEU A 177 10.85 -7.64 2.10
N LEU A 178 10.37 -8.30 3.16
CA LEU A 178 9.34 -7.76 4.03
C LEU A 178 9.83 -6.49 4.77
N SER A 179 11.06 -6.51 5.29
CA SER A 179 11.66 -5.36 5.99
C SER A 179 11.94 -4.19 5.05
N VAL A 180 12.21 -4.47 3.78
CA VAL A 180 12.44 -3.46 2.75
C VAL A 180 11.21 -2.56 2.56
N ASP A 181 9.98 -3.05 2.79
CA ASP A 181 8.76 -2.23 2.77
C ASP A 181 8.81 -1.07 3.78
N ALA A 182 9.40 -1.30 4.95
CA ALA A 182 9.54 -0.26 5.98
C ALA A 182 10.45 0.90 5.54
N ILE A 183 11.32 0.67 4.56
CA ILE A 183 12.20 1.68 3.95
C ILE A 183 11.55 2.25 2.68
N PHE A 184 10.99 1.39 1.82
CA PHE A 184 10.40 1.81 0.55
C PHE A 184 9.17 2.69 0.75
N THR A 185 8.28 2.34 1.68
CA THR A 185 7.07 3.12 1.93
C THR A 185 7.36 4.59 2.27
N PRO A 186 8.22 4.96 3.25
CA PRO A 186 8.54 6.36 3.50
C PRO A 186 9.28 7.02 2.34
N VAL A 187 10.18 6.31 1.64
CA VAL A 187 10.85 6.85 0.44
C VAL A 187 9.84 7.21 -0.66
N LEU A 188 8.88 6.33 -0.93
CA LEU A 188 7.80 6.56 -1.89
C LEU A 188 6.90 7.71 -1.42
N VAL A 189 6.56 7.79 -0.13
CA VAL A 189 5.80 8.92 0.42
C VAL A 189 6.54 10.24 0.21
N MET A 190 7.85 10.30 0.48
CA MET A 190 8.67 11.50 0.25
C MET A 190 8.80 11.84 -1.23
N TYR A 191 8.92 10.83 -2.09
CA TYR A 191 8.99 11.01 -3.55
C TYR A 191 7.68 11.57 -4.12
N PHE A 192 6.53 11.14 -3.60
CA PHE A 192 5.21 11.55 -4.10
C PHE A 192 4.61 12.78 -3.41
N LYS A 193 5.06 13.18 -2.20
CA LYS A 193 4.63 14.40 -1.52
C LYS A 193 5.73 15.48 -1.57
N PRO A 194 5.81 16.29 -2.65
CA PRO A 194 6.87 17.29 -2.82
C PRO A 194 6.90 18.34 -1.70
N GLU A 195 5.78 18.62 -1.05
CA GLU A 195 5.69 19.50 0.12
C GLU A 195 6.50 18.98 1.32
N ILE A 196 6.46 17.67 1.56
CA ILE A 196 7.23 17.02 2.64
C ILE A 196 8.71 17.06 2.29
N ARG A 197 9.06 16.77 1.03
CA ARG A 197 10.43 16.86 0.53
C ARG A 197 11.00 18.27 0.69
N ALA A 198 10.21 19.30 0.34
CA ALA A 198 10.62 20.69 0.48
C ALA A 198 10.90 21.07 1.94
N LYS A 199 10.02 20.68 2.88
CA LYS A 199 10.23 20.91 4.32
C LYS A 199 11.48 20.21 4.85
N PHE A 200 11.76 18.98 4.40
CA PHE A 200 12.96 18.24 4.80
C PHE A 200 14.26 18.88 4.28
N LEU A 201 14.23 19.42 3.06
CA LEU A 201 15.38 20.14 2.47
C LEU A 201 15.65 21.49 3.14
N ILE A 202 14.62 22.15 3.67
CA ILE A 202 14.77 23.40 4.44
C ILE A 202 15.31 23.12 5.84
N ALA A 203 14.89 22.04 6.48
CA ALA A 203 15.33 21.69 7.84
C ALA A 203 16.79 21.22 7.94
N ASN A 204 17.40 20.80 6.83
CA ASN A 204 18.80 20.33 6.76
C ASN A 204 19.75 21.36 6.12
N LYS A 205 19.32 22.61 5.98
CA LYS A 205 20.17 23.76 5.63
C LYS A 205 20.42 24.60 6.87
#